data_AF-A0A660USF0-F1
#
_entry.id   AF-A0A660USF0-F1
#
_cell.length_a   1.000
_cell.length_b   1.000
_cell.length_c   1.000
_cell.angle_alpha   90.00
_cell.angle_beta   90.00
_cell.angle_gamma   90.00
#
_symmetry.space_group_name_H-M   'P 1'
#
loop_
_entity.id
_entity.type
_entity.pdbx_description
1 polymer ?
#
loop_
_entity_poly.entity_id
_entity_poly.type
_entity_poly.pdbx_seq_one_letter_code
_entity_poly.pdbx_strand_id
1 'polypeptide(L)' 'MGAILGAFTVPIDIPTDPMSTLWMFPLLLSISIVYKATKMRVLFARRFAKEVAVLFGTISVFMVFLGVVLILLVKLLTE' A
#
# COMPACT_ATOMS: atom_id res chain seq x y z
N MET A 1 17.94 -17.30 24.24
CA MET A 1 16.77 -16.65 24.86
C MET A 1 16.81 -15.12 24.78
N GLY A 2 17.94 -14.45 25.03
CA GLY A 2 18.03 -12.98 24.96
C GLY A 2 17.67 -12.34 23.60
N ALA A 3 18.05 -12.97 22.48
CA ALA A 3 17.70 -12.46 21.15
C ALA A 3 16.19 -12.49 20.84
N ILE A 4 15.47 -13.47 21.39
CA ILE A 4 14.01 -13.60 21.20
C ILE A 4 13.28 -12.53 22.01
N LEU A 5 13.70 -12.27 23.25
CA LEU A 5 13.12 -11.21 24.08
C LEU A 5 13.45 -9.80 23.53
N GLY A 6 14.64 -9.61 22.94
CA GLY A 6 15.04 -8.37 22.26
C GLY A 6 14.16 -8.03 21.06
N ALA A 7 13.74 -9.04 20.28
CA ALA A 7 12.87 -8.84 19.12
C ALA A 7 11.47 -8.27 19.47
N PHE A 8 11.01 -8.42 20.71
CA PHE A 8 9.73 -7.89 21.18
C PHE A 8 9.85 -6.58 21.98
N THR A 9 11.06 -6.14 22.30
CA THR A 9 11.30 -4.98 23.18
C THR A 9 12.02 -3.83 22.49
N VAL A 10 12.72 -4.10 21.39
CA VAL A 10 13.36 -3.08 20.57
C VAL A 10 12.39 -2.66 19.45
N PRO A 11 12.13 -1.35 19.26
CA PRO A 11 11.35 -0.87 18.13
C PRO A 11 11.97 -1.35 16.82
N ILE A 12 11.16 -1.97 15.97
CA ILE A 12 11.61 -2.31 14.62
C ILE A 12 11.74 -1.01 13.83
N ASP A 13 12.93 -0.78 13.27
CA ASP A 13 13.16 0.38 12.42
C ASP A 13 12.56 0.09 11.05
N ILE A 14 11.45 0.76 10.72
CA ILE A 14 10.77 0.60 9.44
C ILE A 14 11.32 1.68 8.52
N PRO A 15 12.12 1.34 7.50
CA PRO A 15 12.69 2.32 6.61
C PRO A 15 11.56 3.07 5.89
N THR A 16 11.59 4.40 6.02
CA THR A 16 10.66 5.33 5.34
C THR A 16 11.25 5.86 4.03
N ASP A 17 12.20 5.13 3.46
CA ASP A 17 12.83 5.49 2.20
C ASP A 17 11.82 5.48 1.03
N PRO A 18 12.01 6.34 0.01
CA PRO A 18 11.19 6.30 -1.20
C PRO A 18 11.14 4.91 -1.86
N MET A 19 12.26 4.18 -1.79
CA MET A 19 12.37 2.80 -2.30
C MET A 19 11.50 1.82 -1.50
N SER A 20 11.43 1.98 -0.17
CA SER A 20 10.56 1.20 0.71
C SER A 20 9.09 1.45 0.37
N THR A 21 8.74 2.71 0.07
CA THR A 21 7.38 3.11 -0.30
C THR A 21 6.90 2.47 -1.61
N LEU A 22 7.80 2.20 -2.56
CA LEU A 22 7.49 1.52 -3.83
C LEU A 22 7.03 0.06 -3.63
N TRP A 23 7.43 -0.60 -2.55
CA TRP A 23 7.00 -1.97 -2.24
C TRP A 23 5.51 -2.09 -1.90
N MET A 24 4.83 -0.98 -1.67
CA MET A 24 3.39 -0.94 -1.53
C MET A 24 2.67 -1.29 -2.84
N PHE A 25 3.20 -0.93 -4.02
CA PHE A 25 2.50 -1.13 -5.30
C PHE A 25 2.24 -2.61 -5.63
N PRO A 26 3.20 -3.55 -5.48
CA PRO A 26 2.92 -4.99 -5.62
C PRO A 26 1.79 -5.48 -4.71
N LEU A 27 1.73 -4.97 -3.47
CA LEU A 27 0.69 -5.27 -2.50
C LEU A 27 -0.68 -4.75 -2.96
N LEU A 28 -0.75 -3.49 -3.39
CA LEU A 28 -1.97 -2.87 -3.92
C LEU A 28 -2.48 -3.58 -5.18
N LEU A 29 -1.56 -4.01 -6.05
CA LEU A 29 -1.90 -4.76 -7.26
C LEU A 29 -2.54 -6.10 -6.90
N SER A 30 -1.93 -6.84 -5.96
CA SER A 30 -2.45 -8.12 -5.48
C SER A 30 -3.86 -7.98 -4.89
N ILE A 31 -4.06 -7.00 -4.00
CA ILE A 31 -5.38 -6.74 -3.39
C ILE A 31 -6.42 -6.34 -4.44
N SER A 32 -6.02 -5.52 -5.43
CA SER A 32 -6.91 -5.10 -6.52
C SER A 32 -7.38 -6.29 -7.38
N ILE A 33 -6.48 -7.23 -7.68
CA ILE A 33 -6.80 -8.47 -8.41
C ILE A 33 -7.78 -9.32 -7.59
N VAL A 34 -7.45 -9.61 -6.32
CA VAL A 34 -8.26 -10.48 -5.46
C VAL A 34 -9.66 -9.88 -5.20
N TYR A 35 -9.72 -8.58 -4.90
CA TYR A 35 -10.99 -7.88 -4.72
C TYR A 35 -11.87 -7.98 -5.97
N LYS A 36 -11.30 -7.71 -7.15
CA LYS A 36 -12.08 -7.72 -8.37
C LYS A 36 -12.50 -9.13 -8.76
N ALA A 37 -11.66 -10.13 -8.48
CA ALA A 37 -11.94 -11.53 -8.77
C ALA A 37 -13.10 -12.07 -7.92
N THR A 38 -13.16 -11.69 -6.64
CA THR A 38 -14.25 -12.11 -5.74
C THR A 38 -15.56 -11.36 -6.00
N LYS A 39 -15.49 -10.11 -6.47
CA LYS A 39 -16.69 -9.28 -6.69
C LYS A 39 -17.37 -9.51 -8.04
N MET A 40 -16.65 -9.97 -9.06
CA MET A 40 -17.22 -10.18 -10.40
C MET A 40 -17.85 -11.57 -10.54
N ARG A 41 -19.15 -11.62 -10.84
CA ARG A 41 -19.89 -12.87 -11.06
C ARG A 41 -19.52 -13.58 -12.38
N VAL A 42 -19.04 -12.83 -13.38
CA VAL A 42 -18.60 -13.35 -14.68
C VAL A 42 -17.26 -12.73 -15.05
N LEU A 43 -16.24 -13.57 -15.25
CA LEU A 43 -14.86 -13.15 -15.51
C LEU A 43 -14.59 -13.07 -17.01
N PHE A 44 -14.87 -11.93 -17.62
CA PHE A 44 -14.35 -11.61 -18.96
C PHE A 44 -12.95 -11.02 -18.84
N ALA A 45 -11.92 -11.71 -19.32
CA ALA A 45 -10.50 -11.33 -19.13
C ALA A 45 -10.19 -9.86 -19.45
N ARG A 46 -10.68 -9.34 -20.59
CA ARG A 46 -10.44 -7.94 -20.99
C ARG A 46 -11.13 -6.92 -20.07
N ARG A 47 -12.35 -7.23 -19.62
CA ARG A 47 -13.11 -6.36 -18.71
C ARG A 47 -12.52 -6.42 -17.30
N PHE A 48 -12.16 -7.61 -16.84
CA PHE A 48 -11.48 -7.85 -15.58
C PHE A 48 -10.17 -7.06 -15.50
N ALA A 49 -9.28 -7.19 -16.50
CA ALA A 49 -8.01 -6.45 -16.52
C ALA A 49 -8.21 -4.93 -16.48
N LYS A 50 -9.20 -4.39 -17.23
CA LYS A 50 -9.55 -2.96 -17.16
C LYS A 50 -10.04 -2.55 -15.77
N GLU A 51 -10.93 -3.32 -15.16
CA GLU A 51 -11.48 -2.98 -13.84
C GLU A 51 -10.44 -3.12 -12.72
N VAL A 52 -9.51 -4.08 -12.82
CA VAL A 52 -8.34 -4.20 -11.93
C VAL A 52 -7.41 -2.99 -12.11
N ALA A 53 -7.09 -2.61 -13.35
CA ALA A 53 -6.22 -1.46 -13.62
C ALA A 53 -6.81 -0.14 -13.10
N VAL A 54 -8.12 0.07 -13.26
CA VAL A 54 -8.82 1.24 -12.71
C VAL A 54 -8.76 1.26 -11.19
N LEU A 55 -9.02 0.12 -10.54
CA LEU A 55 -8.98 0.02 -9.08
C LEU A 55 -7.57 0.24 -8.54
N PHE A 56 -6.58 -0.43 -9.12
CA PHE A 56 -5.17 -0.28 -8.77
C PHE A 56 -4.72 1.17 -8.91
N GLY A 57 -5.04 1.83 -10.04
CA GLY A 57 -4.72 3.22 -10.27
C GLY A 57 -5.38 4.16 -9.25
N THR A 58 -6.66 3.95 -8.94
CA THR A 58 -7.40 4.79 -7.99
C THR A 58 -6.80 4.70 -6.59
N ILE A 59 -6.53 3.48 -6.10
CA ILE A 59 -5.95 3.28 -4.76
C ILE A 59 -4.51 3.77 -4.71
N SER A 60 -3.73 3.57 -5.78
CA SER A 60 -2.36 4.06 -5.89
C SER A 60 -2.28 5.58 -5.77
N VAL A 61 -3.11 6.31 -6.53
CA VAL A 61 -3.17 7.78 -6.47
C VAL A 61 -3.57 8.24 -5.07
N PHE A 62 -4.57 7.59 -4.47
CA PHE A 62 -5.01 7.90 -3.13
C PHE A 62 -3.91 7.70 -2.07
N MET A 63 -3.13 6.63 -2.18
CA MET A 63 -2.03 6.37 -1.26
C MET A 63 -0.90 7.40 -1.38
N VAL A 64 -0.53 7.79 -2.60
CA VAL A 64 0.46 8.86 -2.82
C VAL A 64 -0.05 10.18 -2.24
N PHE A 65 -1.32 10.50 -2.48
CA PHE A 65 -1.97 11.69 -1.92
C PHE A 65 -1.91 11.69 -0.38
N LEU A 66 -2.26 10.57 0.27
CA LEU A 66 -2.16 10.44 1.72
C LEU A 66 -0.73 10.64 2.22
N GLY A 67 0.27 10.05 1.56
CA GLY A 67 1.67 10.22 1.93
C GLY A 67 2.12 11.68 1.90
N VAL A 68 1.75 12.41 0.84
CA VAL A 68 2.05 13.86 0.72
C VAL A 68 1.34 14.66 1.81
N VAL A 69 0.04 14.41 2.04
CA VAL A 69 -0.72 15.08 3.09
C VAL A 69 -0.10 14.83 4.46
N LEU A 70 0.34 13.60 4.75
CA LEU A 70 0.96 13.26 6.02
C LEU A 70 2.26 14.04 6.23
N ILE A 71 3.11 14.11 5.20
CA ILE A 71 4.36 14.87 5.26
C ILE A 71 4.08 16.35 5.50
N LEU A 72 3.10 16.93 4.79
CA LEU A 72 2.70 18.33 4.98
C LEU A 72 2.17 18.58 6.39
N LEU A 73 1.36 17.66 6.91
CA LEU A 73 0.76 17.76 8.23
C LEU A 73 1.81 17.65 9.34
N VAL A 74 2.78 16.73 9.21
CA VAL A 74 3.92 16.63 10.12
C VAL A 74 4.73 17.92 10.09
N LYS A 75 4.98 18.48 8.90
CA LYS A 75 5.70 19.75 8.78
C LYS A 75 4.96 20.89 9.47
N LEU A 76 3.64 20.98 9.27
CA LEU A 76 2.79 22.01 9.89
C LEU A 76 2.68 21.89 11.41
N LEU A 77 2.75 20.67 11.96
CA LEU A 77 2.68 20.45 13.42
C LEU A 77 4.04 20.61 14.11
N THR A 78 5.13 20.49 13.37
CA THR A 78 6.50 20.54 13.91
C THR A 78 7.11 21.95 13.79
N GLU A 79 6.77 22.69 12.74
CA GLU A 79 7.09 24.13 12.57
C GLU A 79 6.01 25.02 13.21
#